data_AF-R5QP67-F1
#
_entry.id   AF-R5QP67-F1
#
_cell.length_a   1.000
_cell.length_b   1.000
_cell.length_c   1.000
_cell.angle_alpha   90.00
_cell.angle_beta   90.00
_cell.angle_gamma   90.00
#
_symmetry.space_group_name_H-M   'P 1'
#
loop_
_entity.id
_entity.type
_entity.pdbx_description
1 polymer ?
#
loop_
_entity_poly.entity_id
_entity_poly.type
_entity_poly.pdbx_seq_one_letter_code
_entity_poly.pdbx_strand_id
1 'polypeptide(L)'
;MIEIAVGKHFRENKESKHWRNAMYGWYRYDSRFAIPVYRDDEEVERYNIFHASLIVRYSEDGKLYLYDVIDIKKETSNPIEP
;
A
#
# COMPACT_ATOMS: atom_id res chain seq x y z
N MET A 1 0.09 0.30 8.19
CA MET A 1 -0.12 0.26 6.72
C MET A 1 0.25 -1.11 6.18
N ILE A 2 1.53 -1.48 6.07
CA ILE A 2 1.94 -2.80 5.55
C ILE A 2 1.39 -3.98 6.38
N GLU A 3 1.31 -3.83 7.72
CA GLU A 3 0.80 -4.87 8.62
C GLU A 3 -0.67 -5.25 8.39
N ILE A 4 -1.47 -4.33 7.84
CA ILE A 4 -2.90 -4.56 7.55
C ILE A 4 -3.14 -4.84 6.06
N ALA A 5 -2.06 -5.04 5.29
CA ALA A 5 -2.16 -5.23 3.85
C ALA A 5 -2.76 -6.61 3.51
N VAL A 6 -3.68 -6.62 2.55
CA VAL A 6 -4.44 -7.80 2.10
C VAL A 6 -4.30 -7.96 0.58
N GLY A 7 -5.03 -8.90 -0.04
CA GLY A 7 -5.07 -9.01 -1.51
C GLY A 7 -3.77 -9.52 -2.13
N LYS A 8 -2.99 -10.32 -1.40
CA LYS A 8 -1.68 -10.84 -1.85
C LYS A 8 -1.76 -11.50 -3.22
N HIS A 9 -1.12 -10.90 -4.21
CA HIS A 9 -0.96 -11.46 -5.55
C HIS A 9 0.51 -11.60 -5.92
N PHE A 10 0.94 -12.81 -6.28
CA PHE A 10 2.34 -13.11 -6.60
C PHE A 10 2.62 -13.04 -8.10
N ARG A 11 3.83 -12.61 -8.45
CA ARG A 11 4.38 -12.71 -9.81
C ARG A 11 5.88 -13.03 -9.75
N GLU A 12 6.29 -14.07 -10.47
CA GLU A 12 7.70 -14.40 -10.62
C GLU A 12 8.49 -13.27 -11.31
N ASN A 13 9.75 -13.08 -10.90
CA ASN A 13 10.64 -12.16 -11.59
C ASN A 13 11.14 -12.78 -12.90
N LYS A 14 10.84 -12.11 -14.03
CA LYS A 14 11.30 -12.52 -15.37
C LYS A 14 12.44 -11.66 -15.91
N GLU A 15 12.87 -10.65 -15.15
CA GLU A 15 13.86 -9.67 -15.60
C GLU A 15 15.20 -9.90 -14.91
N SER A 16 16.24 -10.09 -15.73
CA SER A 16 17.61 -10.37 -15.25
C SER A 16 18.18 -9.25 -14.40
N LYS A 17 17.82 -7.97 -14.65
CA LYS A 17 18.32 -6.83 -13.85
C LYS A 17 17.88 -6.84 -12.39
N HIS A 18 16.83 -7.58 -12.02
CA HIS A 18 16.30 -7.62 -10.65
C HIS A 18 16.63 -8.91 -9.90
N TRP A 19 17.56 -9.72 -10.41
CA TRP A 19 17.86 -11.06 -9.91
C TRP A 19 18.25 -11.15 -8.42
N ARG A 20 18.91 -10.14 -7.83
CA ARG A 20 19.20 -10.10 -6.38
C ARG A 20 18.04 -9.51 -5.57
N ASN A 21 17.55 -8.36 -6.03
CA ASN A 21 16.61 -7.53 -5.28
C ASN A 21 15.18 -8.10 -5.24
N ALA A 22 14.79 -8.86 -6.27
CA ALA A 22 13.50 -9.51 -6.38
C ALA A 22 13.67 -10.95 -6.88
N MET A 23 14.71 -11.65 -6.38
CA MET A 23 15.08 -12.99 -6.81
C MET A 23 13.89 -13.94 -6.87
N TYR A 24 13.08 -13.93 -5.82
CA TYR A 24 11.94 -14.82 -5.68
C TYR A 24 10.64 -14.21 -6.22
N GLY A 25 10.71 -13.03 -6.85
CA GLY A 25 9.58 -12.36 -7.48
C GLY A 25 9.02 -11.18 -6.69
N TRP A 26 7.77 -10.88 -7.00
CA TRP A 26 7.06 -9.67 -6.60
C TRP A 26 5.70 -10.03 -6.01
N TYR A 27 5.30 -9.28 -4.99
CA TYR A 27 3.96 -9.32 -4.45
C TYR A 27 3.28 -7.98 -4.66
N ARG A 28 2.02 -8.02 -5.05
CA ARG A 28 1.11 -6.90 -4.96
C ARG A 28 0.24 -7.08 -3.72
N TYR A 29 0.05 -6.00 -2.98
CA TYR A 29 -0.86 -5.93 -1.85
C TYR A 29 -1.72 -4.68 -1.94
N ASP A 30 -2.88 -4.74 -1.32
CA ASP A 30 -3.76 -3.61 -1.08
C ASP A 30 -3.73 -3.25 0.40
N SER A 31 -3.60 -1.97 0.73
CA SER A 31 -3.56 -1.47 2.10
C SER A 31 -4.44 -0.25 2.25
N ARG A 32 -4.77 0.09 3.49
CA ARG A 32 -5.39 1.38 3.83
C ARG A 32 -4.55 2.15 4.83
N PHE A 33 -4.77 3.46 4.87
CA PHE A 33 -4.31 4.31 5.96
C PHE A 33 -5.24 5.52 6.09
N ALA A 34 -5.22 6.16 7.25
CA ALA A 34 -6.03 7.32 7.55
C ALA A 34 -5.11 8.50 7.88
N ILE A 35 -5.46 9.68 7.37
CA ILE A 35 -4.82 10.94 7.76
C ILE A 35 -5.84 11.74 8.57
N PRO A 36 -5.55 12.10 9.84
CA PRO A 36 -6.41 12.98 10.63
C PRO A 36 -6.44 14.38 10.02
N VAL A 37 -7.60 15.01 10.06
CA VAL A 37 -7.80 16.43 9.78
C VAL A 37 -8.11 17.08 11.12
N TYR A 38 -7.36 18.12 11.46
CA TYR A 38 -7.50 18.85 12.71
C TYR A 38 -8.25 20.17 12.49
N ARG A 39 -9.01 20.60 13.50
CA ARG A 39 -9.55 21.96 13.58
C ARG A 39 -8.49 22.92 14.14
N ASP A 40 -8.85 24.20 14.23
CA ASP A 40 -7.99 25.25 14.77
C ASP A 40 -7.64 25.06 16.26
N ASP A 41 -8.44 24.27 17.00
CA ASP A 41 -8.22 23.91 18.40
C ASP A 41 -7.37 22.64 18.59
N GLU A 42 -6.76 22.13 17.51
CA GLU A 42 -5.98 20.88 17.48
C GLU A 42 -6.80 19.61 17.80
N GLU A 43 -8.14 19.69 17.88
CA GLU A 43 -8.97 18.50 17.96
C GLU A 43 -9.14 17.83 16.58
N VAL A 44 -9.18 16.50 16.57
CA VAL A 44 -9.42 15.73 15.34
C VAL A 44 -10.85 15.93 14.87
N GLU A 45 -11.03 16.57 13.71
CA GLU A 45 -12.33 16.76 13.08
C GLU A 45 -12.82 15.48 12.40
N ARG A 46 -11.95 14.83 11.62
CA ARG A 46 -12.26 13.63 10.84
C ARG A 46 -10.99 12.89 10.42
N TYR A 47 -11.18 11.71 9.87
CA TYR A 47 -10.12 10.94 9.20
C TYR A 47 -10.42 10.85 7.71
N ASN A 48 -9.50 11.31 6.86
CA ASN A 48 -9.53 11.00 5.45
C ASN A 48 -8.91 9.61 5.27
N ILE A 49 -9.71 8.64 4.80
CA ILE A 49 -9.24 7.28 4.55
C ILE A 49 -8.72 7.20 3.11
N PHE A 50 -7.61 6.49 2.92
CA PHE A 50 -6.99 6.26 1.64
C PHE A 50 -6.75 4.76 1.44
N HIS A 51 -7.03 4.30 0.22
CA HIS A 51 -6.57 3.03 -0.31
C HIS A 51 -5.19 3.19 -0.94
N ALA A 52 -4.32 2.19 -0.82
CA ALA A 52 -3.01 2.16 -1.45
C ALA A 52 -2.70 0.78 -2.05
N SER A 53 -2.27 0.75 -3.32
CA SER A 53 -1.70 -0.45 -3.94
C SER A 53 -0.18 -0.46 -3.75
N LEU A 54 0.37 -1.56 -3.25
CA LEU A 54 1.78 -1.71 -2.94
C LEU A 54 2.44 -2.77 -3.81
N ILE A 55 3.68 -2.52 -4.22
CA ILE A 55 4.60 -3.55 -4.75
C ILE A 55 5.64 -3.84 -3.69
N VAL A 56 5.78 -5.12 -3.36
CA VAL A 56 6.74 -5.64 -2.41
C VAL A 56 7.64 -6.64 -3.15
N ARG A 57 8.96 -6.44 -3.07
CA ARG A 57 9.93 -7.36 -3.68
C ARG A 57 10.30 -8.46 -2.69
N TYR A 58 10.48 -9.68 -3.21
CA TYR A 58 10.99 -10.82 -2.44
C TYR A 58 12.45 -11.08 -2.79
N SER A 59 13.32 -10.60 -1.92
CA SER A 59 14.77 -10.49 -2.13
C SER A 59 15.50 -11.81 -1.86
N GLU A 60 16.72 -11.96 -2.41
CA GLU A 60 17.57 -13.16 -2.29
C GLU A 60 17.84 -13.59 -0.84
N ASP A 61 17.85 -12.63 0.09
CA ASP A 61 18.00 -12.84 1.54
C ASP A 61 16.76 -13.43 2.22
N GLY A 62 15.72 -13.77 1.45
CA GLY A 62 14.50 -14.37 1.98
C GLY A 62 13.58 -13.36 2.67
N LYS A 63 13.79 -12.05 2.49
CA LYS A 63 12.97 -11.00 3.11
C LYS A 63 12.12 -10.23 2.11
N LEU A 64 11.04 -9.64 2.64
CA LEU A 64 10.11 -8.80 1.91
C LEU A 64 10.41 -7.33 2.15
N TYR A 65 10.48 -6.55 1.08
CA TYR A 65 10.72 -5.11 1.14
C TYR A 65 9.70 -4.35 0.31
N LEU A 66 9.12 -3.29 0.88
CA LEU A 66 8.32 -2.36 0.09
C LEU A 66 9.20 -1.76 -1.01
N TYR A 67 8.78 -1.93 -2.25
CA TYR A 67 9.50 -1.44 -3.41
C TYR A 67 8.85 -0.18 -3.97
N ASP A 68 7.51 -0.17 -4.08
CA ASP A 68 6.80 0.97 -4.63
C ASP A 68 5.35 1.04 -4.10
N VAL A 69 4.77 2.24 -4.17
CA VAL A 69 3.34 2.50 -3.95
C VAL A 69 2.76 2.95 -5.29
N ILE A 70 2.01 2.06 -5.95
CA ILE A 70 1.55 2.27 -7.33
C ILE A 70 0.51 3.39 -7.39
N ASP A 71 -0.45 3.34 -6.48
CA ASP A 71 -1.53 4.31 -6.43
C ASP A 71 -1.99 4.53 -4.99
N ILE A 72 -2.42 5.75 -4.73
CA ILE A 72 -3.09 6.15 -3.51
C ILE A 72 -4.38 6.85 -3.94
N LYS A 73 -5.52 6.38 -3.42
CA LYS A 73 -6.83 6.94 -3.72
C LYS A 73 -7.57 7.24 -2.43
N LYS A 74 -8.06 8.47 -2.28
CA LYS A 74 -8.93 8.83 -1.17
C LYS A 74 -10.25 8.08 -1.32
N GLU A 75 -10.69 7.42 -0.25
CA GLU A 75 -12.04 6.88 -0.19
C GLU A 75 -13.00 8.05 0.07
N THR A 76 -13.82 8.37 -0.92
CA THR A 76 -14.93 9.31 -0.74
C THR A 76 -15.98 8.66 0.14
N SER A 77 -16.46 9.38 1.14
CA SER A 77 -17.65 9.00 1.91
C SER A 77 -18.81 8.72 0.96
N ASN A 78 -19.71 7.81 1.35
CA ASN A 78 -20.94 7.52 0.61
C ASN A 78 -21.62 8.83 0.16
N PRO A 79 -22.24 8.87 -1.03
CA PRO A 79 -23.00 10.04 -1.47
C PRO A 79 -24.00 10.42 -0.36
N ILE A 80 -24.15 11.71 -0.12
CA ILE A 80 -25.27 12.20 0.70
C ILE A 80 -26.53 11.75 -0.06
N GLU A 81 -27.35 10.90 0.56
CA GLU A 81 -28.64 10.51 -0.03
C GLU A 81 -29.46 11.80 -0.31
N PRO A 82 -30.07 11.92 -1.50
CA PRO A 82 -30.77 13.13 -1.93
C PRO A 82 -31.99 13.47 -1.08
#